data_AF-L8JNP5-F1
#
_entry.id   AF-L8JNP5-F1
#
_cell.length_a   1.000
_cell.length_b   1.000
_cell.length_c   1.000
_cell.angle_alpha   90.00
_cell.angle_beta   90.00
_cell.angle_gamma   90.00
#
_symmetry.space_group_name_H-M   'P 1'
#
loop_
_entity.id
_entity.type
_entity.pdbx_description
1 polymer ?
#
loop_
_entity_poly.entity_id
_entity_poly.type
_entity_poly.pdbx_seq_one_letter_code
_entity_poly.pdbx_strand_id
1 'polypeptide(L)'
;MKVLILTDSLSLPRAYQGGKVEWEDTYVSLLKRSRQDIEFIQVGIGGATIAELYRALNYYVHANPQLIILHAGIVDCAPRALTNFEKKVVSRLGLEKVVKRLSRRLRKARKLTYTSRDNFQKTIRRIKNKFLELPLVSIGIIPARPE
;
A
#
# COMPACT_ATOMS: atom_id res chain seq x y z
N MET A 1 -21.18 -9.39 9.25
CA MET A 1 -20.73 -9.00 7.89
C MET A 1 -19.21 -9.15 7.82
N LYS A 2 -18.62 -9.54 6.68
CA LYS A 2 -17.18 -9.67 6.46
C LYS A 2 -16.66 -8.59 5.51
N VAL A 3 -15.63 -7.88 5.92
CA VAL A 3 -15.00 -6.81 5.15
C VAL A 3 -13.53 -7.13 4.93
N LEU A 4 -13.11 -7.21 3.67
CA LEU A 4 -11.70 -7.39 3.30
C LEU A 4 -11.02 -6.03 3.11
N ILE A 5 -10.00 -5.75 3.90
CA ILE A 5 -9.19 -4.53 3.79
C ILE A 5 -7.84 -4.88 3.15
N LEU A 6 -7.60 -4.33 1.96
CA LEU A 6 -6.34 -4.42 1.23
C LEU A 6 -5.58 -3.12 1.41
N THR A 7 -4.40 -3.19 2.00
CA THR A 7 -3.67 -1.99 2.39
C THR A 7 -2.17 -2.21 2.35
N ASP A 8 -1.43 -1.13 2.14
CA ASP A 8 0.01 -1.16 2.24
C ASP A 8 0.46 -1.00 3.72
N SER A 9 1.66 -0.46 3.93
CA SER A 9 2.21 -0.17 5.25
C SER A 9 1.37 0.74 6.15
N LEU A 10 0.38 1.48 5.63
CA LEU A 10 -0.43 2.42 6.42
C LEU A 10 -1.28 1.75 7.51
N SER A 11 -1.60 0.47 7.40
CA SER A 11 -2.33 -0.26 8.42
C SER A 11 -1.45 -0.98 9.45
N LEU A 12 -0.13 -0.83 9.34
CA LEU A 12 0.82 -1.60 10.13
C LEU A 12 1.39 -0.75 11.28
N PRO A 13 1.78 -1.36 12.40
CA PRO A 13 2.51 -0.69 13.47
C PRO A 13 3.75 0.02 12.93
N ARG A 14 4.09 1.15 13.52
CA ARG A 14 5.24 1.93 13.09
C ARG A 14 5.80 2.79 14.22
N ALA A 15 7.11 2.70 14.41
CA ALA A 15 7.86 3.69 15.16
C ALA A 15 8.17 4.93 14.29
N TYR A 16 8.12 6.11 14.88
CA TYR A 16 8.45 7.38 14.24
C TYR A 16 9.14 8.32 15.24
N GLN A 17 9.64 9.47 14.77
CA GLN A 17 10.25 10.44 15.68
C GLN A 17 9.20 10.99 16.64
N GLY A 18 9.39 10.75 17.94
CA GLY A 18 8.48 11.20 18.99
C GLY A 18 7.40 10.21 19.39
N GLY A 19 7.39 8.98 18.85
CA GLY A 19 6.41 7.98 19.28
C GLY A 19 6.40 6.69 18.47
N LYS A 20 5.37 5.88 18.75
CA LYS A 20 5.08 4.64 18.02
C LYS A 20 3.57 4.44 17.95
N VAL A 21 3.12 3.78 16.90
CA VAL A 21 1.76 3.23 16.80
C VAL A 21 1.91 1.72 17.00
N GLU A 22 1.32 1.22 18.09
CA GLU A 22 1.27 -0.22 18.36
C GLU A 22 0.16 -0.88 17.54
N TRP A 23 0.14 -2.22 17.53
CA TRP A 23 -0.82 -2.99 16.76
C TRP A 23 -2.27 -2.64 17.09
N GLU A 24 -2.56 -2.49 18.37
CA GLU A 24 -3.87 -2.19 18.95
C GLU A 24 -4.35 -0.77 18.58
N ASP A 25 -3.41 0.10 18.25
CA ASP A 25 -3.64 1.52 17.92
C ASP A 25 -3.67 1.78 16.40
N THR A 26 -3.43 0.76 15.58
CA THR A 26 -3.60 0.89 14.13
C THR A 26 -5.06 1.14 13.77
N TYR A 27 -5.33 1.92 12.71
CA TYR A 27 -6.71 2.25 12.33
C TYR A 27 -7.58 1.01 12.08
N VAL A 28 -6.99 -0.09 11.60
CA VAL A 28 -7.71 -1.35 11.37
C VAL A 28 -8.06 -2.03 12.70
N SER A 29 -7.15 -2.05 13.67
CA SER A 29 -7.44 -2.56 15.03
C SER A 29 -8.49 -1.72 15.74
N LEU A 30 -8.39 -0.39 15.63
CA LEU A 30 -9.40 0.53 16.16
C LEU A 30 -10.78 0.30 15.53
N LEU A 31 -10.82 0.07 14.21
CA LEU A 31 -12.05 -0.23 13.48
C LEU A 31 -12.67 -1.57 13.91
N LYS A 32 -11.84 -2.62 14.08
CA LYS A 32 -12.27 -3.92 14.62
C LYS A 32 -12.88 -3.78 16.01
N ARG A 33 -12.26 -2.97 16.88
CA ARG A 33 -12.73 -2.75 18.25
C ARG A 33 -14.05 -1.97 18.29
N SER A 34 -14.23 -0.98 17.42
CA SER A 34 -15.43 -0.15 17.40
C SER A 34 -16.62 -0.80 16.70
N ARG A 35 -16.40 -1.80 15.83
CA ARG A 35 -17.44 -2.47 15.03
C ARG A 35 -17.34 -3.99 15.17
N GLN A 36 -17.72 -4.50 16.34
CA GLN A 36 -17.71 -5.92 16.67
C GLN A 36 -18.76 -6.74 15.88
N ASP A 37 -19.75 -6.07 15.30
CA ASP A 37 -20.75 -6.64 14.37
C ASP A 37 -20.16 -7.01 13.00
N ILE A 38 -18.92 -6.56 12.71
CA ILE A 38 -18.23 -6.75 11.44
C ILE A 38 -16.92 -7.52 11.67
N GLU A 39 -16.75 -8.59 10.89
CA GLU A 39 -15.49 -9.34 10.79
C GLU A 39 -14.58 -8.66 9.76
N PHE A 40 -13.57 -7.93 10.22
CA PHE A 40 -12.58 -7.32 9.33
C PHE A 40 -11.41 -8.28 9.08
N ILE A 41 -11.19 -8.59 7.80
CA ILE A 41 -10.05 -9.36 7.32
C ILE A 41 -9.02 -8.38 6.77
N GLN A 42 -7.85 -8.31 7.40
CA GLN A 42 -6.81 -7.36 7.04
C GLN A 42 -5.70 -8.03 6.22
N VAL A 43 -5.38 -7.44 5.08
CA VAL A 43 -4.20 -7.77 4.28
C VAL A 43 -3.33 -6.52 4.20
N GLY A 44 -2.41 -6.40 5.16
CA GLY A 44 -1.46 -5.30 5.25
C GLY A 44 -0.06 -5.76 4.88
N ILE A 45 0.54 -5.18 3.83
CA ILE A 45 1.90 -5.51 3.39
C ILE A 45 2.76 -4.26 3.36
N GLY A 46 3.89 -4.30 4.08
CA GLY A 46 4.82 -3.19 4.19
C GLY A 46 5.39 -2.77 2.83
N GLY A 47 5.06 -1.54 2.38
CA GLY A 47 5.57 -0.98 1.14
C GLY A 47 5.08 -1.70 -0.11
N ALA A 48 3.90 -2.33 -0.06
CA ALA A 48 3.35 -3.05 -1.20
C ALA A 48 2.78 -2.14 -2.29
N THR A 49 3.00 -2.56 -3.53
CA THR A 49 2.34 -2.08 -4.74
C THR A 49 0.99 -2.77 -4.94
N ILE A 50 0.15 -2.23 -5.84
CA ILE A 50 -1.13 -2.85 -6.18
C ILE A 50 -0.98 -4.27 -6.72
N ALA A 51 0.13 -4.55 -7.42
CA ALA A 51 0.42 -5.87 -7.98
C ALA A 51 0.72 -6.90 -6.87
N GLU A 52 1.41 -6.49 -5.81
CA GLU A 52 1.70 -7.34 -4.66
C GLU A 52 0.43 -7.63 -3.84
N LEU A 53 -0.42 -6.62 -3.63
CA LEU A 53 -1.73 -6.80 -3.00
C LEU A 53 -2.63 -7.74 -3.82
N TYR A 54 -2.64 -7.60 -5.14
CA TYR A 54 -3.37 -8.52 -6.02
C TYR A 54 -2.89 -9.97 -5.91
N ARG A 55 -1.59 -10.22 -5.73
CA ARG A 55 -1.07 -11.57 -5.52
C ARG A 55 -1.53 -12.14 -4.18
N ALA A 56 -1.46 -11.34 -3.12
CA ALA A 56 -1.92 -11.74 -1.79
C ALA A 56 -3.42 -12.06 -1.77
N LEU A 57 -4.21 -11.37 -2.59
CA LEU A 57 -5.65 -11.55 -2.73
C LEU A 57 -6.07 -13.01 -2.96
N ASN A 58 -5.27 -13.79 -3.68
CA ASN A 58 -5.61 -15.18 -4.04
C ASN A 58 -5.92 -16.06 -2.83
N TYR A 59 -5.32 -15.78 -1.68
CA TYR A 59 -5.56 -16.53 -0.44
C TYR A 59 -6.86 -16.12 0.25
N TYR A 60 -7.39 -14.94 -0.05
CA TYR A 60 -8.53 -14.34 0.65
C TYR A 60 -9.84 -14.37 -0.16
N VAL A 61 -9.80 -14.82 -1.42
CA VAL A 61 -11.02 -14.98 -2.24
C VAL A 61 -12.02 -15.92 -1.54
N HIS A 62 -11.54 -17.00 -0.92
CA HIS A 62 -12.37 -17.98 -0.23
C HIS A 62 -12.85 -17.53 1.15
N ALA A 63 -12.42 -16.36 1.63
CA ALA A 63 -12.92 -15.82 2.90
C ALA A 63 -14.35 -15.25 2.79
N ASN A 64 -14.93 -15.27 1.58
CA ASN A 64 -16.29 -14.83 1.26
C ASN A 64 -16.62 -13.44 1.83
N PRO A 65 -15.82 -12.39 1.53
CA PRO A 65 -16.14 -11.04 1.96
C PRO A 65 -17.43 -10.54 1.30
N GLN A 66 -18.13 -9.59 1.92
CA GLN A 66 -19.24 -8.87 1.31
C GLN A 66 -18.86 -7.45 0.86
N LEU A 67 -17.70 -6.94 1.28
CA LEU A 67 -17.18 -5.62 0.91
C LEU A 67 -15.66 -5.68 0.85
N ILE A 68 -15.09 -4.97 -0.11
CA ILE A 68 -13.64 -4.79 -0.24
C ILE A 68 -13.29 -3.32 -0.09
N ILE A 69 -12.36 -3.04 0.81
CA ILE A 69 -11.76 -1.72 0.99
C ILE A 69 -10.33 -1.79 0.48
N LEU A 70 -9.99 -0.96 -0.50
CA LEU A 70 -8.63 -0.81 -1.00
C LEU A 70 -8.06 0.53 -0.52
N HIS A 71 -7.05 0.49 0.35
CA HIS A 71 -6.32 1.65 0.83
C HIS A 71 -4.83 1.51 0.49
N ALA A 72 -4.49 1.77 -0.76
CA ALA A 72 -3.13 1.66 -1.28
C ALA A 72 -2.95 2.54 -2.53
N GLY A 73 -1.71 2.73 -2.95
CA GLY A 73 -1.37 3.36 -4.23
C GLY A 73 -0.26 4.40 -4.14
N ILE A 74 0.07 4.91 -2.94
CA ILE A 74 1.20 5.84 -2.80
C ILE A 74 2.52 5.17 -3.17
N VAL A 75 2.68 3.88 -2.85
CA VAL A 75 3.88 3.12 -3.20
C VAL A 75 4.04 3.03 -4.72
N ASP A 76 2.94 2.82 -5.43
CA ASP A 76 2.89 2.70 -6.89
C ASP A 76 3.29 4.01 -7.58
N CYS A 77 2.70 5.14 -7.17
CA CYS A 77 2.82 6.42 -7.86
C CYS A 77 3.93 7.34 -7.33
N ALA A 78 4.46 7.09 -6.13
CA ALA A 78 5.48 7.97 -5.54
C ALA A 78 6.75 8.03 -6.42
N PRO A 79 7.24 9.25 -6.74
CA PRO A 79 8.45 9.41 -7.54
C PRO A 79 9.67 8.71 -6.94
N ARG A 80 10.34 7.90 -7.74
CA ARG A 80 11.55 7.14 -7.39
C ARG A 80 12.79 7.81 -7.98
N ALA A 81 13.86 7.83 -7.20
CA ALA A 81 15.15 8.35 -7.66
C ALA A 81 15.87 7.32 -8.54
N LEU A 82 15.68 6.04 -8.23
CA LEU A 82 16.34 4.90 -8.84
C LEU A 82 15.32 3.81 -9.19
N THR A 83 15.63 3.02 -10.21
CA THR A 83 14.97 1.73 -10.49
C THR A 83 15.38 0.68 -9.46
N ASN A 84 14.69 -0.46 -9.43
CA ASN A 84 15.04 -1.56 -8.53
C ASN A 84 16.44 -2.13 -8.80
N PHE A 85 16.85 -2.18 -10.08
CA PHE A 85 18.19 -2.62 -10.47
C PHE A 85 19.25 -1.62 -10.00
N GLU A 86 19.06 -0.34 -10.27
CA GLU A 86 19.97 0.72 -9.84
C GLU A 86 20.09 0.77 -8.30
N LYS A 87 18.99 0.57 -7.58
CA LYS A 87 19.01 0.51 -6.11
C LYS A 87 19.89 -0.64 -5.61
N LYS A 88 19.84 -1.81 -6.27
CA LYS A 88 20.72 -2.95 -5.96
C LYS A 88 22.19 -2.63 -6.26
N VAL A 89 22.48 -1.99 -7.40
CA VAL A 89 23.83 -1.60 -7.79
C VAL A 89 24.40 -0.58 -6.81
N VAL A 90 23.65 0.49 -6.51
CA VAL A 90 24.05 1.54 -5.57
C VAL A 90 24.32 0.98 -4.19
N SER A 91 23.51 0.02 -3.73
CA SER A 91 23.72 -0.60 -2.43
C SER A 91 24.96 -1.49 -2.40
N ARG A 92 25.20 -2.26 -3.47
CA ARG A 92 26.45 -3.04 -3.60
C ARG A 92 27.71 -2.18 -3.63
N LEU A 93 27.62 -0.96 -4.17
CA LEU A 93 28.74 -0.02 -4.25
C LEU A 93 28.87 0.89 -3.02
N GLY A 94 27.98 0.80 -2.03
CA GLY A 94 28.00 1.66 -0.84
C GLY A 94 27.72 3.15 -1.12
N LEU A 95 27.05 3.45 -2.24
CA LEU A 95 26.81 4.83 -2.71
C LEU A 95 25.49 5.43 -2.21
N GLU A 96 24.82 4.82 -1.22
CA GLU A 96 23.50 5.23 -0.76
C GLU A 96 23.49 6.67 -0.25
N LYS A 97 24.54 7.10 0.45
CA LYS A 97 24.66 8.46 0.98
C LYS A 97 24.72 9.50 -0.13
N VAL A 98 25.46 9.22 -1.22
CA VAL A 98 25.60 10.12 -2.37
C VAL A 98 24.27 10.23 -3.11
N VAL A 99 23.65 9.09 -3.41
CA VAL A 99 22.33 9.06 -4.07
C VAL A 99 21.28 9.75 -3.22
N LYS A 100 21.31 9.56 -1.89
CA LYS A 100 20.34 10.20 -0.98
C LYS A 100 20.39 11.73 -1.09
N ARG A 101 21.59 12.33 -1.20
CA ARG A 101 21.78 13.78 -1.41
C ARG A 101 21.18 14.25 -2.74
N LEU A 102 21.31 13.44 -3.80
CA LEU A 102 20.81 13.77 -5.14
C LEU A 102 19.35 13.35 -5.38
N SER A 103 18.76 12.57 -4.46
CA SER A 103 17.47 11.91 -4.65
C SER A 103 16.33 12.85 -5.03
N ARG A 104 16.30 14.07 -4.45
CA ARG A 104 15.27 15.09 -4.78
C ARG A 104 15.37 15.54 -6.23
N ARG A 105 16.59 15.77 -6.74
CA ARG A 105 16.84 16.16 -8.14
C ARG A 105 16.49 15.00 -9.08
N LEU A 106 16.94 13.80 -8.74
CA LEU A 106 16.67 12.58 -9.53
C LEU A 106 15.17 12.30 -9.67
N ARG A 107 14.38 12.40 -8.58
CA ARG A 107 12.93 12.21 -8.62
C ARG A 107 12.23 13.22 -9.55
N LYS A 108 12.64 14.49 -9.51
CA LYS A 108 12.06 15.54 -10.36
C LYS A 108 12.40 15.34 -11.84
N ALA A 109 13.65 15.01 -12.14
CA ALA A 109 14.14 14.86 -13.50
C ALA A 109 13.62 13.60 -14.18
N ARG A 110 13.63 12.46 -13.47
CA ARG A 110 13.39 11.15 -14.09
C ARG A 110 11.93 10.70 -14.06
N LYS A 111 11.10 11.26 -13.17
CA LYS A 111 9.65 10.94 -13.02
C LYS A 111 9.36 9.43 -12.97
N LEU A 112 10.26 8.64 -12.40
CA LEU A 112 10.10 7.19 -12.30
C LEU A 112 9.06 6.84 -11.25
N THR A 113 8.24 5.84 -11.52
CA THR A 113 7.30 5.23 -10.57
C THR A 113 7.48 3.72 -10.59
N TYR A 114 6.96 3.01 -9.58
CA TYR A 114 7.03 1.54 -9.59
C TYR A 114 5.99 0.93 -10.52
N THR A 115 4.84 1.59 -10.66
CA THR A 115 3.74 1.11 -11.47
C THR A 115 3.30 2.22 -12.42
N SER A 116 3.12 1.87 -13.70
CA SER A 116 2.51 2.78 -14.67
C SER A 116 1.00 2.90 -14.41
N ARG A 117 0.39 4.01 -14.83
CA ARG A 117 -1.06 4.23 -14.71
C ARG A 117 -1.86 3.07 -15.32
N ASP A 118 -1.46 2.62 -16.50
CA ASP A 118 -2.14 1.53 -17.22
C ASP A 118 -2.04 0.21 -16.48
N ASN A 119 -0.86 -0.12 -15.93
CA ASN A 119 -0.68 -1.34 -15.14
C ASN A 119 -1.47 -1.29 -13.84
N PHE A 120 -1.55 -0.11 -13.21
CA PHE A 120 -2.37 0.09 -12.03
C PHE A 120 -3.85 -0.15 -12.35
N GLN A 121 -4.37 0.50 -13.40
CA GLN A 121 -5.76 0.33 -13.84
C GLN A 121 -6.08 -1.13 -14.24
N LYS A 122 -5.19 -1.79 -14.99
CA LYS A 122 -5.33 -3.20 -15.33
C LYS A 122 -5.40 -4.08 -14.08
N THR A 123 -4.58 -3.79 -13.07
CA THR A 123 -4.58 -4.55 -11.81
C THR A 123 -5.87 -4.32 -11.01
N ILE A 124 -6.36 -3.08 -10.93
CA ILE A 124 -7.66 -2.79 -10.29
C ILE A 124 -8.81 -3.53 -10.99
N ARG A 125 -8.83 -3.57 -12.32
CA ARG A 125 -9.82 -4.36 -13.07
C ARG A 125 -9.73 -5.85 -12.73
N ARG A 126 -8.52 -6.40 -12.63
CA ARG A 126 -8.31 -7.80 -12.20
C ARG A 126 -8.79 -8.06 -10.78
N ILE A 127 -8.58 -7.13 -9.84
CA ILE A 127 -9.12 -7.22 -8.48
C ILE A 127 -10.65 -7.25 -8.53
N LYS A 128 -11.29 -6.30 -9.24
CA LYS A 128 -12.75 -6.27 -9.40
C LYS A 128 -13.29 -7.56 -10.00
N ASN A 129 -12.64 -8.09 -11.04
CA ASN A 129 -13.08 -9.33 -11.70
C ASN A 129 -12.96 -10.58 -10.80
N LYS A 130 -12.10 -10.58 -9.78
CA LYS A 130 -12.01 -11.69 -8.81
C LYS A 130 -13.20 -11.74 -7.84
N PHE A 131 -13.90 -10.63 -7.71
CA PHE A 131 -15.01 -10.46 -6.79
C PHE A 131 -16.20 -9.85 -7.51
N LEU A 132 -16.54 -10.44 -8.67
CA LEU A 132 -17.74 -10.09 -9.42
C LEU A 132 -18.92 -9.99 -8.43
N GLU A 133 -19.70 -8.91 -8.55
CA GLU A 133 -20.81 -8.53 -7.67
C GLU A 133 -20.47 -7.89 -6.30
N LEU A 134 -19.21 -7.89 -5.83
CA LEU A 134 -18.87 -7.24 -4.56
C LEU A 134 -18.54 -5.75 -4.73
N PRO A 135 -19.06 -4.88 -3.85
CA PRO A 135 -18.62 -3.49 -3.80
C PRO A 135 -17.12 -3.41 -3.47
N LEU A 136 -16.39 -2.68 -4.29
CA LEU A 136 -15.00 -2.31 -4.06
C LEU A 136 -14.92 -0.79 -3.86
N VAL A 137 -14.56 -0.38 -2.65
CA VAL A 137 -14.37 1.02 -2.27
C VAL A 137 -12.88 1.29 -2.15
N SER A 138 -12.40 2.31 -2.87
CA SER A 138 -11.01 2.75 -2.74
C SER A 138 -10.94 3.99 -1.86
N ILE A 139 -10.04 3.95 -0.88
CA ILE A 139 -9.74 5.08 0.00
C ILE A 139 -8.45 5.72 -0.51
N GLY A 140 -8.52 7.01 -0.80
CA GLY A 140 -7.36 7.81 -1.19
C GLY A 140 -6.40 8.01 -0.02
N ILE A 141 -5.13 8.22 -0.35
CA ILE A 141 -4.10 8.55 0.64
C ILE A 141 -4.38 9.96 1.15
N ILE A 142 -4.69 10.10 2.44
CA ILE A 142 -4.94 11.40 3.08
C ILE A 142 -3.59 12.09 3.35
N PRO A 143 -3.47 13.41 3.20
CA PRO A 143 -2.27 14.14 3.61
C PRO A 143 -1.94 13.90 5.09
N ALA A 144 -0.66 13.79 5.41
CA ALA A 144 -0.18 13.49 6.76
C ALA A 144 -0.43 14.61 7.78
N ARG A 145 -0.81 15.81 7.31
CA ARG A 145 -1.33 16.91 8.12
C ARG A 145 -2.55 17.51 7.40
N PRO A 146 -3.66 17.79 8.10
CA PRO A 146 -4.61 18.78 7.62
C PRO A 146 -3.89 20.13 7.56
N GLU A 147 -4.10 20.87 6.48
CA GLU A 147 -3.62 22.26 6.33
C GLU A 147 -4.24 23.19 7.38
#